data_AF-A0A7C7R951-F1
#
_entry.id   AF-A0A7C7R951-F1
#
_cell.length_a   1.000
_cell.length_b   1.000
_cell.length_c   1.000
_cell.angle_alpha   90.00
_cell.angle_beta   90.00
_cell.angle_gamma   90.00
#
_symmetry.space_group_name_H-M   'P 1'
#
loop_
_entity.id
_entity.type
_entity.pdbx_description
1 polymer ?
#
loop_
_entity_poly.entity_id
_entity_poly.type
_entity_poly.pdbx_seq_one_letter_code
_entity_poly.pdbx_strand_id
1 'polypeptide(L)'
;MKELEWGRSTEKRRTYIWPLSLLFGRRRESAKERAANLIRAGERANADVLIVGEIDKFSLSRFRVGIPMFGGYESYSSTVELRARMLRVVDGKEVGVIKGLGDVTDRDLGLTLFGKMSEKAAQFYGLDQIAFGSKEFRGTVLGRALDQALEQLKEGVENIILPPPVPKISEPAILLVDGDQVYINIGSEDGVKPGDRLYVYREGEELRDPVTGVVLGRTEKKVGVVQVVVVRAAHLSRARIAEGQEQIRPGDRIRIE
;
A
#
# COMPACT_ATOMS: atom_id res chain seq x y z
N MET A 1 -12.60 -4.90 87.55
CA MET A 1 -12.07 -6.11 88.21
C MET A 1 -11.27 -6.87 87.16
N LYS A 2 -9.94 -6.94 87.38
CA LYS A 2 -8.87 -7.76 86.78
C LYS A 2 -8.90 -8.22 85.30
N GLU A 3 -7.78 -7.91 84.64
CA GLU A 3 -7.15 -8.49 83.45
C GLU A 3 -7.29 -10.01 83.27
N LEU A 4 -7.17 -10.44 82.01
CA LEU A 4 -6.16 -11.43 81.61
C LEU A 4 -5.91 -11.33 80.09
N GLU A 5 -4.87 -10.57 79.73
CA GLU A 5 -4.12 -10.85 78.51
C GLU A 5 -3.25 -12.09 78.72
N TRP A 6 -3.17 -12.95 77.71
CA TRP A 6 -2.01 -13.81 77.50
C TRP A 6 -1.65 -13.77 76.02
N GLY A 7 -0.53 -13.10 75.74
CA GLY A 7 0.05 -13.01 74.42
C GLY A 7 0.68 -14.32 73.96
N ARG A 8 0.65 -14.50 72.64
CA ARG A 8 1.79 -15.04 71.90
C ARG A 8 2.06 -14.14 70.71
N SER A 9 3.15 -13.39 70.84
CA SER A 9 3.87 -12.75 69.75
C SER A 9 4.50 -13.83 68.87
N THR A 10 4.22 -13.80 67.57
CA THR A 10 5.23 -14.12 66.53
C THR A 10 4.88 -13.35 65.25
N GLU A 11 5.63 -12.27 65.05
CA GLU A 11 6.15 -11.83 63.75
C GLU A 11 5.14 -11.31 62.70
N LYS A 12 4.87 -10.00 62.77
CA LYS A 12 4.36 -9.19 61.66
C LYS A 12 5.34 -9.27 60.47
N ARG A 13 5.13 -10.21 59.54
CA ARG A 13 5.72 -10.10 58.19
C ARG A 13 4.92 -9.07 57.40
N ARG A 14 5.28 -7.78 57.57
CA ARG A 14 5.06 -6.76 56.56
C ARG A 14 5.96 -7.11 55.37
N THR A 15 5.44 -7.92 54.45
CA THR A 15 6.10 -8.15 53.16
C THR A 15 5.93 -6.87 52.35
N TYR A 16 6.92 -5.98 52.44
CA TYR A 16 7.14 -4.96 51.44
C TYR A 16 7.57 -5.69 50.16
N ILE A 17 6.60 -6.11 49.35
CA ILE A 17 6.89 -6.43 47.95
C ILE A 17 7.11 -5.07 47.29
N TRP A 18 8.34 -4.60 47.32
CA TRP A 18 8.77 -3.56 46.40
C TRP A 18 8.45 -4.10 45.00
N PRO A 19 7.61 -3.45 44.20
CA PRO A 19 7.38 -3.93 42.86
C PRO A 19 8.74 -3.88 42.15
N LEU A 20 9.15 -5.01 41.58
CA LEU A 20 10.41 -5.16 40.84
C LEU A 20 10.53 -4.13 39.67
N SER A 21 9.43 -3.45 39.35
CA SER A 21 9.36 -2.30 38.44
C SER A 21 10.09 -1.03 38.92
N LEU A 22 10.54 -0.96 40.17
CA LEU A 22 11.37 0.15 40.69
C LEU A 22 12.89 -0.10 40.54
N LEU A 23 13.32 -1.34 40.29
CA LEU A 23 14.75 -1.72 40.18
C LEU A 23 15.30 -1.68 38.75
N PHE A 24 14.42 -1.71 37.75
CA PHE A 24 14.77 -1.36 36.38
C PHE A 24 13.94 -0.15 35.99
N GLY A 25 14.49 1.04 36.20
CA GLY A 25 14.03 2.23 35.51
C GLY A 25 14.04 1.93 34.02
N ARG A 26 12.86 1.65 33.46
CA ARG A 26 12.66 1.55 32.02
C ARG A 26 12.98 2.94 31.49
N ARG A 27 14.25 3.17 31.15
CA ARG A 27 14.78 4.44 30.65
C ARG A 27 13.85 4.82 29.50
N ARG A 28 12.96 5.79 29.73
CA ARG A 28 12.10 6.31 28.67
C ARG A 28 13.05 7.06 27.75
N GLU A 29 13.57 6.32 26.79
CA GLU A 29 14.38 6.83 25.72
C GLU A 29 13.66 8.04 25.12
N SER A 30 14.35 9.18 25.06
CA SER A 30 13.74 10.41 24.58
C SER A 30 13.28 10.22 23.13
N ALA A 31 12.25 10.94 22.67
CA ALA A 31 11.78 10.83 21.28
C ALA A 31 12.92 11.06 20.26
N LYS A 32 13.88 11.91 20.62
CA LYS A 32 15.09 12.20 19.85
C LYS A 32 16.06 11.00 19.80
N GLU A 33 16.24 10.32 20.92
CA GLU A 33 17.12 9.16 21.03
C GLU A 33 16.52 7.93 20.32
N ARG A 34 15.19 7.75 20.38
CA ARG A 34 14.46 6.75 19.58
C ARG A 34 14.63 6.97 18.08
N ALA A 35 14.44 8.21 17.62
CA ALA A 35 14.63 8.55 16.21
C ALA A 35 16.07 8.25 15.76
N ALA A 36 17.07 8.63 16.55
CA ALA A 36 18.47 8.35 16.25
C ALA A 36 18.78 6.84 16.19
N ASN A 37 18.13 6.02 17.01
CA ASN A 37 18.30 4.57 16.97
C ASN A 37 17.65 3.93 15.73
N LEU A 38 16.48 4.43 15.33
CA LEU A 38 15.78 3.97 14.13
C LEU A 38 16.60 4.24 12.86
N ILE A 39 17.21 5.42 12.75
CA ILE A 39 18.10 5.74 11.63
C ILE A 39 19.34 4.83 11.61
N ARG A 40 20.00 4.65 12.76
CA ARG A 40 21.14 3.72 12.87
C ARG A 40 20.78 2.27 12.51
N ALA A 41 19.55 1.85 12.80
CA ALA A 41 19.06 0.53 12.38
C ALA A 41 18.89 0.45 10.85
N GLY A 42 18.34 1.52 10.24
CA GLY A 42 18.22 1.63 8.78
C GLY A 42 19.57 1.62 8.05
N GLU A 43 20.56 2.35 8.57
CA GLU A 43 21.93 2.37 8.02
C GLU A 43 22.56 0.97 8.03
N ARG A 44 22.43 0.24 9.14
CA ARG A 44 22.96 -1.14 9.25
C ARG A 44 22.25 -2.13 8.32
N ALA A 45 20.97 -1.89 8.05
CA ALA A 45 20.19 -2.69 7.12
C ALA A 45 20.45 -2.32 5.65
N ASN A 46 21.27 -1.28 5.38
CA ASN A 46 21.50 -0.73 4.04
C ASN A 46 20.18 -0.39 3.32
N ALA A 47 19.23 0.21 4.05
CA ALA A 47 17.91 0.57 3.54
C ALA A 47 17.85 2.07 3.18
N ASP A 48 17.18 2.42 2.08
CA ASP A 48 16.96 3.83 1.70
C ASP A 48 15.83 4.48 2.50
N VAL A 49 14.81 3.69 2.82
CA VAL A 49 13.60 4.11 3.53
C VAL A 49 13.30 3.15 4.67
N LEU A 50 13.02 3.71 5.84
CA LEU A 50 12.57 3.00 7.02
C LEU A 50 11.07 3.22 7.21
N ILE A 51 10.30 2.14 7.32
CA ILE A 51 8.88 2.19 7.65
C ILE A 51 8.72 1.83 9.13
N VAL A 52 8.22 2.78 9.92
CA VAL A 52 7.99 2.59 11.36
C VAL A 52 6.55 2.93 11.71
N GLY A 53 5.88 2.03 12.42
CA GLY A 53 4.47 2.20 12.70
C GLY A 53 4.07 1.93 14.14
N GLU A 54 2.85 2.37 14.43
CA GLU A 54 2.14 2.18 15.68
C GLU A 54 0.77 1.57 15.35
N ILE A 55 0.28 0.76 16.29
CA ILE A 55 -1.04 0.16 16.22
C ILE A 55 -1.96 1.08 17.02
N ASP A 56 -2.77 1.87 16.31
CA ASP A 56 -3.69 2.83 16.93
C ASP A 56 -4.91 2.10 17.51
N LYS A 57 -5.39 1.07 16.82
CA LYS A 57 -6.51 0.22 17.26
C LYS A 57 -6.31 -1.22 16.85
N PHE A 58 -6.55 -2.13 17.79
CA PHE A 58 -6.55 -3.56 17.55
C PHE A 58 -7.64 -4.20 18.39
N SER A 59 -8.81 -4.41 17.78
CA SER A 59 -10.03 -4.72 18.52
C SER A 59 -10.79 -5.87 17.89
N LEU A 60 -11.24 -6.80 18.73
CA LEU A 60 -12.17 -7.88 18.37
C LEU A 60 -13.40 -7.75 19.26
N SER A 61 -14.56 -7.59 18.64
CA SER A 61 -15.85 -7.42 19.28
C SER A 61 -16.75 -8.60 18.99
N ARG A 62 -17.60 -8.95 19.95
CA ARG A 62 -18.64 -9.96 19.82
C ARG A 62 -19.98 -9.38 20.22
N PHE A 63 -20.98 -9.58 19.37
CA PHE A 63 -22.38 -9.32 19.68
C PHE A 63 -23.13 -10.65 19.78
N ARG A 64 -24.04 -10.78 20.76
CA ARG A 64 -24.78 -12.02 21.02
C ARG A 64 -26.23 -11.69 21.35
N VAL A 65 -27.15 -12.47 20.79
CA VAL A 65 -28.59 -12.48 21.12
C VAL A 65 -29.01 -13.91 21.42
N GLY A 66 -29.62 -14.14 22.59
CA GLY A 66 -30.12 -15.45 23.02
C GLY A 66 -29.56 -15.89 24.38
N ILE A 67 -29.86 -17.14 24.76
CA ILE A 67 -29.48 -17.71 26.05
C ILE A 67 -28.14 -18.44 25.91
N PRO A 68 -27.10 -18.05 26.65
CA PRO A 68 -25.80 -18.73 26.63
C PRO A 68 -25.95 -20.24 26.80
N MET A 69 -25.25 -21.02 25.97
CA MET A 69 -25.24 -22.49 26.01
C MET A 69 -26.58 -23.19 25.73
N PHE A 70 -27.69 -22.48 25.54
CA PHE A 70 -28.99 -23.07 25.20
C PHE A 70 -29.38 -22.81 23.74
N GLY A 71 -29.18 -21.58 23.27
CA GLY A 71 -29.55 -21.20 21.92
C GLY A 71 -29.37 -19.71 21.69
N GLY A 72 -28.74 -19.33 20.58
CA GLY A 72 -28.55 -17.92 20.25
C GLY A 72 -27.72 -17.69 19.00
N TYR A 73 -27.80 -16.46 18.51
CA TYR A 73 -27.02 -15.96 17.39
C TYR A 73 -25.90 -15.07 17.90
N GLU A 74 -24.74 -15.20 17.28
CA GLU A 74 -23.56 -14.40 17.56
C GLU A 74 -23.02 -13.79 16.27
N SER A 75 -22.52 -12.56 16.34
CA SER A 75 -21.73 -11.96 15.29
C SER A 75 -20.42 -11.42 15.87
N TYR A 76 -19.42 -11.36 15.01
CA TYR A 76 -18.07 -10.96 15.38
C TYR A 76 -17.62 -9.86 14.44
N SER A 77 -17.05 -8.80 14.98
CA SER A 77 -16.49 -7.70 14.19
C SER A 77 -15.11 -7.33 14.71
N SER A 78 -14.26 -6.83 13.83
CA SER A 78 -12.91 -6.44 14.17
C SER A 78 -12.55 -5.15 13.45
N THR A 79 -11.99 -4.21 14.22
CA THR A 79 -11.39 -3.00 13.67
C THR A 79 -9.91 -2.98 14.00
N VAL A 80 -9.09 -2.84 12.96
CA VAL A 80 -7.64 -2.68 13.03
C VAL A 80 -7.27 -1.36 12.36
N GLU A 81 -6.62 -0.48 13.12
CA GLU A 81 -6.10 0.80 12.63
C GLU A 81 -4.59 0.82 12.84
N LEU A 82 -3.86 0.93 11.74
CA LEU A 82 -2.41 1.00 11.71
C LEU A 82 -1.97 2.34 11.17
N ARG A 83 -0.94 2.91 11.78
CA ARG A 83 -0.30 4.13 11.30
C ARG A 83 1.17 3.89 11.13
N ALA A 84 1.72 4.18 9.97
CA ALA A 84 3.16 4.11 9.75
C ALA A 84 3.70 5.42 9.17
N ARG A 85 4.94 5.71 9.52
CA ARG A 85 5.73 6.82 9.02
C ARG A 85 6.89 6.27 8.23
N MET A 86 7.17 6.92 7.12
CA MET A 86 8.29 6.61 6.26
C MET A 86 9.38 7.63 6.48
N LEU A 87 10.57 7.17 6.86
CA LEU A 87 11.74 8.01 7.11
C LEU A 87 12.80 7.68 6.09
N ARG A 88 13.39 8.69 5.47
CA ARG A 88 14.56 8.51 4.61
C ARG A 88 15.78 8.32 5.50
N VAL A 89 16.54 7.27 5.27
CA VAL A 89 17.66 6.91 6.16
C VAL A 89 18.80 7.92 6.03
N VAL A 90 19.03 8.49 4.84
CA VAL A 90 20.17 9.39 4.57
C VAL A 90 20.15 10.69 5.40
N ASP A 91 18.97 11.25 5.67
CA ASP A 91 18.82 12.55 6.36
C ASP A 91 17.81 12.51 7.51
N GLY A 92 17.19 11.35 7.75
CA GLY A 92 16.17 11.14 8.77
C GLY A 92 14.87 11.89 8.53
N LYS A 93 14.64 12.46 7.34
CA LYS A 93 13.41 13.21 7.06
C LYS A 93 12.23 12.29 6.83
N GLU A 94 11.06 12.72 7.30
CA GLU A 94 9.80 12.06 7.02
C GLU A 94 9.43 12.27 5.54
N VAL A 95 9.28 11.16 4.82
CA VAL A 95 8.83 11.12 3.43
C VAL A 95 7.31 11.19 3.36
N GLY A 96 6.64 10.57 4.34
CA GLY A 96 5.20 10.61 4.44
C GLY A 96 4.66 9.76 5.58
N VAL A 97 3.34 9.85 5.77
CA VAL A 97 2.58 9.07 6.74
C VAL A 97 1.52 8.29 5.99
N ILE A 98 1.47 6.99 6.25
CA ILE A 98 0.50 6.06 5.69
C ILE A 98 -0.38 5.52 6.81
N LYS A 99 -1.61 5.18 6.45
CA LYS A 99 -2.61 4.60 7.36
C LYS A 99 -3.20 3.36 6.71
N GLY A 100 -3.51 2.37 7.53
CA GLY A 100 -4.26 1.20 7.12
C GLY A 100 -5.45 1.00 8.03
N LEU A 101 -6.64 0.87 7.45
CA LEU A 101 -7.87 0.57 8.16
C LEU A 101 -8.44 -0.77 7.66
N GLY A 102 -8.59 -1.71 8.57
CA GLY A 102 -9.37 -2.91 8.35
C GLY A 102 -10.59 -2.89 9.25
N ASP A 103 -11.77 -2.96 8.64
CA ASP A 103 -13.03 -3.09 9.36
C ASP A 103 -13.81 -4.26 8.78
N VAL A 104 -13.79 -5.37 9.51
CA VAL A 104 -14.44 -6.61 9.09
C VAL A 104 -15.53 -6.93 10.08
N THR A 105 -16.76 -6.94 9.60
CA THR A 105 -17.88 -7.58 10.29
C THR A 105 -18.16 -8.90 9.61
N ASP A 106 -18.14 -9.97 10.40
CA ASP A 106 -18.50 -11.29 9.93
C ASP A 106 -19.99 -11.33 9.59
N ARG A 107 -20.28 -11.71 8.34
CA ARG A 107 -21.64 -11.77 7.81
C ARG A 107 -22.34 -13.07 8.16
N ASP A 108 -21.60 -14.15 8.45
CA ASP A 108 -22.23 -15.40 8.85
C ASP A 108 -22.39 -15.43 10.37
N LEU A 109 -23.64 -15.53 10.80
CA LEU A 109 -24.00 -15.62 12.20
C LEU A 109 -23.51 -16.96 12.78
N GLY A 110 -22.77 -16.88 13.89
CA GLY A 110 -22.45 -18.05 14.69
C GLY A 110 -23.71 -18.52 15.40
N LEU A 111 -24.18 -19.73 15.08
CA LEU A 111 -25.32 -20.34 15.76
C LEU A 111 -24.81 -21.26 16.88
N THR A 112 -25.22 -20.98 18.11
CA THR A 112 -25.04 -21.93 19.23
C THR A 112 -26.32 -22.74 19.37
N LEU A 113 -26.22 -24.07 19.30
CA LEU A 113 -27.34 -24.99 19.50
C LEU A 113 -26.99 -26.00 20.58
N PHE A 114 -27.84 -26.10 21.60
CA PHE A 114 -27.74 -27.14 22.64
C PHE A 114 -26.34 -27.24 23.27
N GLY A 115 -25.72 -26.09 23.55
CA GLY A 115 -24.40 -26.03 24.19
C GLY A 115 -23.23 -26.29 23.25
N LYS A 116 -23.46 -26.64 21.98
CA LYS A 116 -22.39 -26.79 21.00
C LYS A 116 -21.90 -25.41 20.55
N MET A 117 -20.63 -25.14 20.87
CA MET A 117 -19.96 -23.90 20.48
C MET A 117 -19.70 -23.87 18.97
N SER A 118 -19.91 -22.71 18.35
CA SER A 118 -19.53 -22.49 16.95
C SER A 118 -18.01 -22.42 16.80
N GLU A 119 -17.47 -22.73 15.62
CA GLU A 119 -16.03 -22.57 15.34
C GLU A 119 -15.55 -21.15 15.64
N LYS A 120 -16.37 -20.14 15.32
CA LYS A 120 -16.07 -18.72 15.55
C LYS A 120 -15.98 -18.39 17.03
N ALA A 121 -16.86 -18.95 17.85
CA ALA A 121 -16.80 -18.81 19.29
C ALA A 121 -15.55 -19.49 19.88
N ALA A 122 -15.15 -20.65 19.33
CA ALA A 122 -13.90 -21.31 19.69
C ALA A 122 -12.69 -20.42 19.40
N GLN A 123 -12.63 -19.84 18.19
CA GLN A 123 -11.57 -18.91 17.78
C GLN A 123 -11.56 -17.64 18.63
N PHE A 124 -12.72 -17.10 19.00
CA PHE A 124 -12.81 -15.91 19.83
C PHE A 124 -12.25 -16.13 21.24
N TYR A 125 -12.63 -17.24 21.90
CA TYR A 125 -12.16 -17.54 23.25
C TYR A 125 -10.74 -18.09 23.29
N GLY A 126 -10.29 -18.77 22.22
CA GLY A 126 -8.96 -19.35 22.11
C GLY A 126 -7.97 -18.50 21.34
N LEU A 127 -8.26 -17.23 21.08
CA LEU A 127 -7.43 -16.37 20.24
C LEU A 127 -5.97 -16.25 20.74
N ASP A 128 -5.78 -16.28 22.05
CA ASP A 128 -4.47 -16.25 22.72
C ASP A 128 -3.62 -17.52 22.49
N GLN A 129 -4.28 -18.62 22.14
CA GLN A 129 -3.65 -19.90 21.82
C GLN A 129 -3.33 -20.02 20.32
N ILE A 130 -3.96 -19.20 19.48
CA ILE A 130 -3.68 -19.17 18.04
C ILE A 130 -2.41 -18.37 17.80
N ALA A 131 -1.41 -19.00 17.16
CA ALA A 131 -0.17 -18.33 16.82
C ALA A 131 -0.42 -17.12 15.88
N PHE A 132 0.08 -15.95 16.28
CA PHE A 132 -0.08 -14.72 15.51
C PHE A 132 0.51 -14.86 14.11
N GLY A 133 -0.23 -14.39 13.09
CA GLY A 133 0.19 -14.46 11.69
C GLY A 133 0.08 -15.84 11.03
N SER A 134 -0.29 -16.89 11.78
CA SER A 134 -0.55 -18.23 11.24
C SER A 134 -1.74 -18.24 10.26
N LYS A 135 -1.87 -19.32 9.47
CA LYS A 135 -3.01 -19.51 8.56
C LYS A 135 -4.35 -19.50 9.31
N GLU A 136 -4.38 -20.10 10.51
CA GLU A 136 -5.57 -20.11 11.37
C GLU A 136 -5.90 -18.70 11.86
N PHE A 137 -4.92 -17.94 12.35
CA PHE A 137 -5.10 -16.55 12.76
C PHE A 137 -5.65 -15.69 11.62
N ARG A 138 -5.07 -15.78 10.43
CA ARG A 138 -5.53 -15.03 9.24
C ARG A 138 -6.95 -15.39 8.82
N GLY A 139 -7.41 -16.61 9.13
CA GLY A 139 -8.79 -17.04 8.91
C GLY A 139 -9.81 -16.42 9.88
N THR A 140 -9.37 -15.88 11.02
CA THR A 140 -10.25 -15.21 11.98
C THR A 140 -10.74 -13.85 11.46
N VAL A 141 -11.80 -13.29 12.07
CA VAL A 141 -12.28 -11.94 11.76
C VAL A 141 -11.19 -10.88 11.99
N LEU A 142 -10.40 -11.05 13.06
CA LEU A 142 -9.30 -10.16 13.39
C LEU A 142 -8.14 -10.25 12.39
N GLY A 143 -7.77 -11.48 11.99
CA GLY A 143 -6.74 -11.70 10.97
C GLY A 143 -7.13 -11.10 9.62
N ARG A 144 -8.39 -11.27 9.20
CA ARG A 144 -8.89 -10.64 7.96
C ARG A 144 -8.86 -9.11 8.03
N ALA A 145 -9.24 -8.52 9.17
CA ALA A 145 -9.15 -7.08 9.36
C ALA A 145 -7.69 -6.61 9.35
N LEU A 146 -6.76 -7.35 9.95
CA LEU A 146 -5.34 -7.06 9.86
C LEU A 146 -4.84 -7.11 8.41
N ASP A 147 -5.20 -8.15 7.65
CA ASP A 147 -4.81 -8.28 6.25
C ASP A 147 -5.35 -7.11 5.41
N GLN A 148 -6.59 -6.67 5.63
CA GLN A 148 -7.15 -5.47 4.98
C GLN A 148 -6.37 -4.20 5.33
N ALA A 149 -6.02 -4.00 6.61
CA ALA A 149 -5.23 -2.86 7.04
C ALA A 149 -3.82 -2.87 6.45
N LEU A 150 -3.20 -4.04 6.35
CA LEU A 150 -1.87 -4.23 5.77
C LEU A 150 -1.88 -4.00 4.25
N GLU A 151 -2.92 -4.41 3.53
CA GLU A 151 -3.03 -4.15 2.09
C GLU A 151 -3.13 -2.63 1.82
N GLN A 152 -3.95 -1.90 2.59
CA GLN A 152 -4.00 -0.44 2.48
C GLN A 152 -2.67 0.24 2.82
N LEU A 153 -1.95 -0.26 3.84
CA LEU A 153 -0.60 0.23 4.13
C LEU A 153 0.35 -0.02 2.95
N LYS A 154 0.31 -1.22 2.35
CA LYS A 154 1.13 -1.57 1.19
C LYS A 154 0.83 -0.64 0.01
N GLU A 155 -0.43 -0.41 -0.32
CA GLU A 155 -0.83 0.57 -1.34
C GLU A 155 -0.29 1.98 -1.01
N GLY A 156 -0.36 2.39 0.25
CA GLY A 156 0.22 3.66 0.71
C GLY A 156 1.73 3.75 0.51
N VAL A 157 2.46 2.66 0.77
CA VAL A 157 3.91 2.57 0.51
C VAL A 157 4.19 2.67 -0.98
N GLU A 158 3.47 1.90 -1.80
CA GLU A 158 3.64 1.88 -3.25
C GLU A 158 3.42 3.29 -3.85
N ASN A 159 2.38 4.01 -3.42
CA ASN A 159 2.09 5.36 -3.91
C ASN A 159 3.15 6.42 -3.53
N ILE A 160 3.91 6.20 -2.44
CA ILE A 160 4.93 7.15 -1.96
C ILE A 160 6.31 6.80 -2.50
N ILE A 161 6.66 5.50 -2.54
CA ILE A 161 7.98 5.04 -2.97
C ILE A 161 8.06 4.95 -4.49
N LEU A 162 7.03 4.36 -5.12
CA LEU A 162 7.01 4.22 -6.56
C LEU A 162 6.47 5.54 -7.12
N PRO A 163 7.18 6.22 -8.05
CA PRO A 163 6.53 7.26 -8.84
C PRO A 163 5.26 6.65 -9.46
N PRO A 164 4.18 7.44 -9.64
CA PRO A 164 2.99 6.93 -10.32
C PRO A 164 3.44 6.27 -11.61
N PRO A 165 2.94 5.06 -11.94
CA PRO A 165 3.41 4.33 -13.11
C PRO A 165 3.36 5.28 -14.29
N VAL A 166 4.55 5.68 -14.75
CA VAL A 166 4.66 6.52 -15.94
C VAL A 166 3.93 5.70 -16.99
N PRO A 167 2.81 6.20 -17.56
CA PRO A 167 2.06 5.42 -18.53
C PRO A 167 3.09 4.95 -19.55
N LYS A 168 3.21 3.62 -19.73
CA LYS A 168 4.10 3.03 -20.74
C LYS A 168 3.90 3.87 -21.99
N ILE A 169 4.94 4.60 -22.39
CA ILE A 169 4.88 5.45 -23.55
C ILE A 169 4.50 4.50 -24.68
N SER A 170 3.27 4.61 -25.16
CA SER A 170 2.87 4.04 -26.43
C SER A 170 3.91 4.49 -27.44
N GLU A 171 4.28 3.63 -28.40
CA GLU A 171 5.20 4.00 -29.48
C GLU A 171 5.01 5.47 -29.89
N PRO A 172 6.10 6.23 -30.15
CA PRO A 172 6.02 7.66 -30.39
C PRO A 172 4.88 7.99 -31.35
N ALA A 173 3.99 8.89 -30.97
CA ALA A 173 2.73 9.15 -31.65
C ALA A 173 2.20 10.57 -31.40
N ILE A 174 1.26 10.97 -32.24
CA ILE A 174 0.57 12.25 -32.16
C ILE A 174 -0.60 12.12 -31.19
N LEU A 175 -0.63 12.99 -30.18
CA LEU A 175 -1.64 13.02 -29.13
C LEU A 175 -2.83 13.91 -29.51
N LEU A 176 -2.55 15.07 -30.10
CA LEU A 176 -3.55 16.08 -30.43
C LEU A 176 -3.10 16.87 -31.64
N VAL A 177 -4.06 17.24 -32.49
CA VAL A 177 -3.88 18.16 -33.62
C VAL A 177 -4.78 19.36 -33.38
N ASP A 178 -4.19 20.55 -33.29
CA ASP A 178 -4.87 21.82 -33.10
C ASP A 178 -4.40 22.81 -34.17
N GLY A 179 -5.18 22.93 -35.26
CA GLY A 179 -4.79 23.71 -36.42
C GLY A 179 -3.51 23.19 -37.08
N ASP A 180 -2.46 24.01 -37.07
CA ASP A 180 -1.12 23.69 -37.58
C ASP A 180 -0.17 23.14 -36.51
N GLN A 181 -0.64 23.06 -35.25
CA GLN A 181 0.13 22.56 -34.12
C GLN A 181 -0.25 21.12 -33.79
N VAL A 182 0.76 20.34 -33.44
CA VAL A 182 0.59 18.97 -32.97
C VAL A 182 1.29 18.77 -31.64
N TYR A 183 0.68 17.99 -30.76
CA TYR A 183 1.29 17.53 -29.52
C TYR A 183 1.74 16.09 -29.68
N ILE A 184 2.96 15.80 -29.26
CA ILE A 184 3.61 14.49 -29.44
C ILE A 184 4.05 13.94 -28.08
N ASN A 185 3.96 12.64 -27.89
CA ASN A 185 4.25 11.94 -26.62
C ASN A 185 5.76 11.63 -26.42
N ILE A 186 6.63 12.47 -26.98
CA ILE A 186 8.08 12.40 -26.81
C ILE A 186 8.64 13.78 -26.44
N GLY A 187 9.64 13.81 -25.58
CA GLY A 187 10.17 15.05 -25.00
C GLY A 187 11.66 15.00 -24.68
N SER A 188 12.06 15.71 -23.62
CA SER A 188 13.47 15.91 -23.27
C SER A 188 14.20 14.63 -22.91
N GLU A 189 13.51 13.68 -22.29
CA GLU A 189 14.09 12.38 -21.91
C GLU A 189 14.14 11.39 -23.08
N ASP A 190 13.32 11.63 -24.11
CA ASP A 190 13.31 10.85 -25.36
C ASP A 190 14.34 11.36 -26.40
N GLY A 191 15.18 12.32 -26.00
CA GLY A 191 16.26 12.86 -26.83
C GLY A 191 15.84 13.93 -27.85
N VAL A 192 14.57 14.37 -27.79
CA VAL A 192 14.01 15.34 -28.74
C VAL A 192 14.40 16.77 -28.39
N LYS A 193 14.76 17.57 -29.40
CA LYS A 193 15.17 18.97 -29.26
C LYS A 193 14.31 19.90 -30.13
N PRO A 194 14.14 21.16 -29.71
CA PRO A 194 13.54 22.17 -30.59
C PRO A 194 14.30 22.27 -31.91
N GLY A 195 13.58 22.20 -33.03
CA GLY A 195 14.13 22.20 -34.38
C GLY A 195 14.14 20.83 -35.06
N ASP A 196 14.06 19.73 -34.30
CA ASP A 196 14.09 18.36 -34.84
C ASP A 196 12.92 18.12 -35.79
N ARG A 197 13.20 17.42 -36.89
CA ARG A 197 12.20 16.97 -37.86
C ARG A 197 11.88 15.51 -37.62
N LEU A 198 10.61 15.23 -37.47
CA LEU A 198 10.09 13.91 -37.13
C LEU A 198 9.11 13.47 -38.20
N TYR A 199 9.21 12.20 -38.61
CA TYR A 199 8.42 11.63 -39.68
C TYR A 199 7.16 10.98 -39.11
N VAL A 200 6.02 11.27 -39.71
CA VAL A 200 4.71 10.79 -39.26
C VAL A 200 4.23 9.68 -40.19
N TYR A 201 3.88 8.52 -39.61
CA TYR A 201 3.41 7.34 -40.31
C TYR A 201 2.03 6.91 -39.79
N ARG A 202 1.21 6.38 -40.68
CA ARG A 202 -0.07 5.75 -40.36
C ARG A 202 0.00 4.27 -40.69
N GLU A 203 -0.41 3.44 -39.73
CA GLU A 203 -0.63 2.02 -40.00
C GLU A 203 -1.76 1.87 -41.02
N GLY A 204 -1.47 1.13 -42.08
CA GLY A 204 -2.41 0.73 -43.11
C GLY A 204 -2.92 -0.69 -42.90
N GLU A 205 -3.28 -1.34 -44.01
CA GLU A 205 -3.91 -2.65 -43.99
C GLU A 205 -3.00 -3.75 -43.44
N GLU A 206 -3.62 -4.76 -42.81
CA GLU A 206 -2.95 -5.97 -42.37
C GLU A 206 -2.52 -6.81 -43.58
N LEU A 207 -1.21 -7.07 -43.66
CA LEU A 207 -0.64 -8.00 -44.61
C LEU A 207 -0.86 -9.41 -44.10
N ARG A 208 -1.72 -10.16 -44.79
CA ARG A 208 -2.03 -11.55 -44.47
C ARG A 208 -1.45 -12.47 -45.53
N ASP A 209 -0.85 -13.57 -45.09
CA ASP A 209 -0.47 -14.65 -45.98
C ASP A 209 -1.75 -15.26 -46.61
N PRO A 210 -1.89 -15.27 -47.94
CA PRO A 210 -3.11 -15.74 -48.60
C PRO A 210 -3.35 -17.24 -48.47
N VAL A 211 -2.32 -18.03 -48.12
CA VAL A 211 -2.39 -19.49 -47.98
C VAL A 211 -2.59 -19.88 -46.52
N THR A 212 -1.85 -19.27 -45.59
CA THR A 212 -1.87 -19.65 -44.17
C THR A 212 -2.81 -18.81 -43.32
N GLY A 213 -3.26 -17.65 -43.81
CA GLY A 213 -4.11 -16.70 -43.09
C GLY A 213 -3.39 -15.98 -41.93
N VAL A 214 -2.09 -16.20 -41.76
CA VAL A 214 -1.27 -15.57 -40.71
C VAL A 214 -1.06 -14.10 -41.05
N VAL A 215 -1.22 -13.23 -40.05
CA VAL A 215 -0.90 -11.80 -40.16
C VAL A 215 0.63 -11.65 -40.12
N LEU A 216 1.21 -11.27 -41.25
CA LEU A 216 2.65 -11.05 -41.40
C LEU A 216 3.08 -9.64 -40.96
N GLY A 217 2.14 -8.69 -40.90
CA GLY A 217 2.40 -7.34 -40.44
C GLY A 217 1.30 -6.38 -40.89
N ARG A 218 1.60 -5.08 -40.83
CA ARG A 218 0.76 -4.01 -41.38
C ARG A 218 1.59 -3.18 -42.33
N THR A 219 0.95 -2.67 -43.37
CA THR A 219 1.56 -1.64 -44.22
C THR A 219 1.74 -0.36 -43.42
N GLU A 220 2.74 0.45 -43.77
CA GLU A 220 2.93 1.78 -43.17
C GLU A 220 2.98 2.82 -44.28
N LYS A 221 2.23 3.91 -44.09
CA LYS A 221 2.19 5.02 -45.05
C LYS A 221 2.72 6.28 -44.38
N LYS A 222 3.68 6.94 -45.03
CA LYS A 222 4.16 8.26 -44.60
C LYS A 222 3.06 9.31 -44.84
N VAL A 223 2.63 9.97 -43.76
CA VAL A 223 1.55 10.97 -43.75
C VAL A 223 2.13 12.39 -43.85
N GLY A 224 3.28 12.63 -43.23
CA GLY A 224 3.91 13.94 -43.21
C GLY A 224 5.19 14.02 -42.38
N VAL A 225 5.62 15.25 -42.13
CA VAL A 225 6.77 15.62 -41.31
C VAL A 225 6.33 16.72 -40.35
N VAL A 226 6.67 16.57 -39.08
CA VAL A 226 6.44 17.58 -38.04
C VAL A 226 7.76 18.09 -37.51
N GLN A 227 7.85 19.39 -37.22
CA GLN A 227 9.03 20.01 -36.66
C GLN A 227 8.78 20.44 -35.22
N VAL A 228 9.63 19.99 -34.29
CA VAL A 228 9.51 20.30 -32.87
C VAL A 228 9.74 21.80 -32.65
N VAL A 229 8.78 22.47 -32.03
CA VAL A 229 8.84 23.90 -31.72
C VAL A 229 9.29 24.11 -30.28
N VAL A 230 8.73 23.34 -29.34
CA VAL A 230 9.07 23.44 -27.92
C VAL A 230 8.88 22.09 -27.22
N VAL A 231 9.85 21.73 -26.40
CA VAL A 231 9.75 20.60 -25.48
C VAL A 231 9.10 21.10 -24.19
N ARG A 232 7.96 20.50 -23.81
CA ARG A 232 7.15 20.95 -22.67
C ARG A 232 7.44 20.16 -21.38
N ALA A 233 7.78 18.88 -21.51
CA ALA A 233 8.09 17.99 -20.39
C ALA A 233 8.98 16.82 -20.83
N ALA A 234 9.27 15.90 -19.90
CA ALA A 234 10.06 14.68 -20.14
C ALA A 234 9.60 13.90 -21.38
N HIS A 235 8.27 13.74 -21.56
CA HIS A 235 7.65 12.96 -22.63
C HIS A 235 6.55 13.75 -23.38
N LEU A 236 6.71 15.07 -23.49
CA LEU A 236 5.73 15.91 -24.18
C LEU A 236 6.42 17.04 -24.93
N SER A 237 6.15 17.13 -26.22
CA SER A 237 6.59 18.24 -27.06
C SER A 237 5.43 18.78 -27.90
N ARG A 238 5.55 20.06 -28.27
CA ARG A 238 4.71 20.70 -29.27
C ARG A 238 5.54 20.86 -30.55
N ALA A 239 5.00 20.35 -31.64
CA ALA A 239 5.55 20.48 -32.97
C ALA A 239 4.58 21.22 -33.89
N ARG A 240 5.09 21.72 -35.01
CA ARG A 240 4.32 22.28 -36.12
C ARG A 240 4.34 21.32 -37.29
N ILE A 241 3.27 21.27 -38.06
CA ILE A 241 3.23 20.47 -39.30
C ILE A 241 4.14 21.17 -40.33
N ALA A 242 5.23 20.51 -40.74
CA ALA A 242 6.18 21.04 -41.71
C ALA A 242 5.82 20.61 -43.14
N GLU A 243 5.47 19.33 -43.31
CA GLU A 243 5.05 18.76 -44.58
C GLU A 243 3.88 17.81 -44.31
N GLY A 244 2.89 17.78 -45.21
CA GLY A 244 1.74 16.88 -45.10
C GLY A 244 1.32 16.42 -46.47
N GLN A 245 1.43 15.12 -46.73
CA GLN A 245 0.83 14.50 -47.91
C GLN A 245 -0.66 14.21 -47.65
N GLU A 246 -1.00 13.95 -46.39
CA GLU A 246 -2.35 13.75 -45.91
C GLU A 246 -2.58 14.51 -44.60
N GLN A 247 -3.86 14.59 -44.20
CA GLN A 247 -4.22 15.18 -42.92
C GLN A 247 -3.73 14.29 -41.78
N ILE A 248 -2.82 14.86 -40.98
CA ILE A 248 -2.29 14.27 -39.75
C ILE A 248 -3.41 14.21 -38.68
N ARG A 249 -3.47 13.12 -37.92
CA ARG A 249 -4.51 12.86 -36.91
C ARG A 249 -3.93 12.30 -35.61
N PRO A 250 -4.65 12.41 -34.48
CA PRO A 250 -4.28 11.72 -33.26
C PRO A 250 -4.15 10.20 -33.50
N GLY A 251 -3.10 9.59 -32.95
CA GLY A 251 -2.76 8.17 -33.11
C GLY A 251 -1.79 7.85 -34.25
N ASP A 252 -1.49 8.80 -35.14
CA ASP A 252 -0.43 8.60 -36.14
C ASP A 252 0.93 8.47 -35.43
N ARG A 253 1.77 7.52 -35.87
CA ARG A 253 3.06 7.19 -35.26
C ARG A 253 4.18 8.11 -35.74
N ILE A 254 5.23 8.23 -34.94
CA ILE A 254 6.37 9.10 -35.14
C ILE A 254 7.64 8.27 -35.19
N ARG A 255 8.52 8.59 -36.13
CA ARG A 255 9.88 8.04 -36.20
C ARG A 255 10.92 9.13 -36.40
N ILE A 256 12.10 8.87 -35.85
CA ILE A 256 13.33 9.62 -36.10
C ILE A 256 14.08 8.84 -37.17
N GLU A 257 14.38 9.46 -38.31
CA GLU A 257 15.33 8.93 -39.31
C GLU A 257 16.69 9.61 -39.15
#